data_AF-A0A0U3Q0T5-F1
#
_entry.id   AF-A0A0U3Q0T5-F1
#
_cell.length_a   1.000
_cell.length_b   1.000
_cell.length_c   1.000
_cell.angle_alpha   90.00
_cell.angle_beta   90.00
_cell.angle_gamma   90.00
#
_symmetry.space_group_name_H-M   'P 1'
#
loop_
_entity.id
_entity.type
_entity.pdbx_description
1 polymer ?
#
loop_
_entity_poly.entity_id
_entity_poly.type
_entity_poly.pdbx_seq_one_letter_code
_entity_poly.pdbx_strand_id
1 'polypeptide(L)'
;MRPDTSRWRIESAYRFMDEAGVDHLAWECLRRNGDYQQDYRDLRRADRLGKPLPETMESRWGLRFRGPATSDGRRPTDLLE
;
A
#
# COMPACT_ATOMS: atom_id res chain seq x y z
N MET A 1 15.58 -4.73 18.18
CA MET A 1 14.70 -5.71 18.86
C MET A 1 14.63 -6.96 17.98
N ARG A 2 15.06 -8.13 18.47
CA ARG A 2 14.86 -9.40 17.74
C ARG A 2 13.46 -9.92 18.12
N PRO A 3 12.60 -10.24 17.16
CA PRO A 3 11.31 -10.84 17.47
C PRO A 3 11.54 -12.21 18.13
N ASP A 4 10.72 -12.55 19.13
CA ASP A 4 10.70 -13.90 19.67
C ASP A 4 10.12 -14.83 18.58
N THR A 5 10.96 -15.75 18.11
CA THR A 5 10.58 -16.71 17.07
C THR A 5 10.35 -18.11 17.65
N SER A 6 10.39 -18.31 18.96
CA SER A 6 10.27 -19.65 19.58
C SER A 6 9.05 -20.46 19.11
N ARG A 7 7.99 -19.79 18.67
CA ARG A 7 6.71 -20.38 18.20
C ARG A 7 6.58 -20.54 16.69
N TRP A 8 7.64 -20.31 15.90
CA TRP A 8 7.52 -20.22 14.44
C TRP A 8 7.02 -21.52 13.74
N ARG A 9 7.13 -22.69 14.40
CA ARG A 9 6.60 -23.98 13.89
C ARG A 9 5.22 -24.35 14.43
N ILE A 10 4.63 -23.53 15.29
CA ILE A 10 3.32 -23.81 15.88
C ILE A 10 2.25 -23.26 14.93
N GLU A 11 1.56 -24.16 14.21
CA GLU A 11 0.49 -23.80 13.26
C GLU A 11 -0.57 -22.89 13.89
N SER A 12 -1.03 -23.21 15.10
CA SER A 12 -2.07 -22.43 15.78
C SER A 12 -1.65 -20.99 16.11
N ALA A 13 -0.34 -20.68 16.12
CA ALA A 13 0.18 -19.33 16.26
C ALA A 13 -0.03 -18.46 15.00
N TYR A 14 -0.33 -19.09 13.86
CA TYR A 14 -0.50 -18.44 12.56
C TYR A 14 -1.91 -18.59 11.97
N ARG A 15 -2.87 -19.16 12.70
CA ARG A 15 -4.28 -19.28 12.24
C ARG A 15 -4.91 -17.94 11.82
N PHE A 16 -4.41 -16.81 12.32
CA PHE A 16 -4.84 -15.49 11.88
C PHE A 16 -4.44 -15.18 10.42
N MET A 17 -3.46 -15.90 9.85
CA MET A 17 -3.03 -15.72 8.46
C MET A 17 -4.07 -16.23 7.47
N ASP A 18 -4.90 -17.21 7.84
CA ASP A 18 -6.03 -17.67 7.02
C ASP A 18 -7.10 -16.58 6.83
N GLU A 19 -7.20 -15.67 7.80
CA GLU A 19 -8.12 -14.52 7.78
C GLU A 19 -7.45 -13.26 7.20
N ALA A 20 -6.12 -13.28 7.01
CA ALA A 20 -5.39 -12.11 6.56
C ALA A 20 -5.64 -11.86 5.07
N GLY A 21 -6.10 -10.65 4.74
CA GLY A 21 -6.20 -10.19 3.37
C GLY A 21 -4.85 -10.24 2.66
N VAL A 22 -4.84 -10.71 1.41
CA VAL A 22 -3.63 -10.79 0.58
C VAL A 22 -3.00 -9.40 0.40
N ASP A 23 -3.84 -8.36 0.28
CA ASP A 23 -3.43 -6.96 0.22
C ASP A 23 -2.73 -6.51 1.51
N HIS A 24 -3.25 -6.92 2.67
CA HIS A 24 -2.64 -6.60 3.96
C HIS A 24 -1.28 -7.29 4.12
N LEU A 25 -1.19 -8.57 3.76
CA LEU A 25 0.07 -9.31 3.79
C LEU A 25 1.10 -8.71 2.82
N ALA A 26 0.69 -8.38 1.59
CA ALA A 26 1.55 -7.76 0.61
C ALA A 26 2.10 -6.41 1.13
N TRP A 27 1.25 -5.59 1.74
CA TRP A 27 1.65 -4.34 2.35
C TRP A 27 2.61 -4.53 3.54
N GLU A 28 2.33 -5.49 4.41
CA GLU A 28 3.18 -5.83 5.57
C GLU A 28 4.58 -6.30 5.15
N CYS A 29 4.68 -7.06 4.05
CA CYS A 29 5.95 -7.47 3.45
C CYS A 29 6.69 -6.26 2.86
N LEU A 30 6.00 -5.44 2.07
CA LEU A 30 6.58 -4.27 1.42
C LEU A 30 7.15 -3.27 2.44
N ARG A 31 6.39 -2.90 3.47
CA ARG A 31 6.84 -1.92 4.47
C ARG A 31 8.02 -2.39 5.31
N ARG A 32 8.28 -3.71 5.39
CA ARG A 32 9.43 -4.29 6.09
C ARG A 32 10.66 -4.44 5.20
N ASN A 33 10.52 -4.27 3.88
CA ASN A 33 11.64 -4.29 2.96
C ASN A 33 12.55 -3.06 3.21
N GLY A 34 13.85 -3.29 3.40
CA GLY A 34 14.82 -2.24 3.71
C GLY A 34 15.01 -1.22 2.59
N ASP A 35 14.98 -1.65 1.33
CA ASP A 35 15.10 -0.77 0.18
C ASP A 35 13.85 0.11 0.04
N TYR A 36 12.66 -0.46 0.27
CA TYR A 36 11.42 0.32 0.29
C TYR A 36 11.44 1.37 1.41
N GLN A 37 11.92 0.99 2.61
CA GLN A 37 12.07 1.94 3.71
C GLN A 37 13.03 3.08 3.37
N GLN A 38 14.11 2.80 2.63
CA GLN A 38 15.03 3.82 2.16
C GLN A 38 14.36 4.75 1.14
N ASP A 39 13.74 4.20 0.10
CA ASP A 39 13.02 4.97 -0.92
C ASP A 39 11.92 5.85 -0.28
N TYR A 40 11.16 5.32 0.68
CA TYR A 40 10.15 6.08 1.42
C TYR A 40 10.74 7.22 2.26
N ARG A 41 11.90 6.99 2.92
CA ARG A 41 12.60 8.05 3.67
C ARG A 41 13.05 9.17 2.76
N ASP A 42 13.52 8.85 1.55
CA ASP A 42 13.97 9.84 0.58
C ASP A 42 12.80 10.64 0.01
N LEU A 43 11.66 10.00 -0.27
CA LEU A 43 10.40 10.71 -0.61
C LEU A 43 9.96 11.67 0.50
N ARG A 44 10.02 11.23 1.75
CA ARG A 44 9.65 12.05 2.90
C ARG A 44 10.60 13.24 3.07
N ARG A 45 11.90 13.06 2.89
CA ARG A 45 12.90 14.14 2.92
C ARG A 45 12.69 15.16 1.80
N ALA A 46 12.23 14.70 0.63
CA ALA A 46 11.91 15.55 -0.50
C ALA A 46 10.53 16.23 -0.42
N ASP A 47 9.81 16.12 0.70
CA ASP A 47 8.45 16.65 0.88
C ASP A 47 7.49 16.24 -0.26
N ARG A 48 7.56 14.96 -0.64
CA ARG A 48 6.72 14.37 -1.68
C ARG A 48 5.57 13.51 -1.13
N LEU A 49 5.42 13.44 0.19
CA LEU A 49 4.28 12.74 0.78
C LEU A 49 2.98 13.42 0.34
N GLY A 50 2.03 12.62 -0.18
CA GLY A 50 0.76 13.12 -0.71
C GLY A 50 0.80 13.57 -2.18
N LYS A 51 1.99 13.57 -2.82
CA LYS A 51 2.13 13.74 -4.27
C LYS A 51 2.14 12.37 -4.96
N PRO A 52 1.79 12.29 -6.27
CA PRO A 52 1.96 11.06 -7.03
C PRO A 52 3.38 10.50 -6.90
N LEU A 53 3.49 9.18 -6.76
CA LEU A 53 4.78 8.51 -6.69
C LEU A 53 5.50 8.68 -8.04
N PRO A 54 6.84 8.76 -8.05
CA PRO A 54 7.59 8.65 -9.29
C PRO A 54 7.28 7.31 -9.98
N GLU A 55 7.09 7.32 -11.30
CA GLU A 55 6.77 6.11 -12.10
C GLU A 55 7.75 4.95 -11.87
N THR A 56 9.03 5.29 -11.68
CA THR A 56 10.08 4.32 -11.35
C THR A 56 9.83 3.61 -10.03
N MET A 57 9.31 4.32 -9.03
CA MET A 57 8.99 3.76 -7.72
C MET A 57 7.67 2.99 -7.74
N GLU A 58 6.66 3.47 -8.48
CA GLU A 58 5.40 2.73 -8.69
C GLU A 58 5.66 1.38 -9.36
N SER A 59 6.45 1.37 -10.44
CA SER A 59 6.76 0.15 -11.19
C SER A 59 7.64 -0.80 -10.39
N ARG A 60 8.63 -0.28 -9.64
CA ARG A 60 9.53 -1.09 -8.80
C ARG A 60 8.78 -1.81 -7.68
N TRP A 61 7.82 -1.14 -7.04
CA TRP A 61 7.11 -1.67 -5.86
C TRP A 61 5.70 -2.16 -6.13
N GLY A 62 5.20 -2.04 -7.37
CA GLY A 62 3.84 -2.39 -7.74
C GLY A 62 2.76 -1.50 -7.11
N LEU A 63 3.14 -0.31 -6.64
CA LEU A 63 2.24 0.62 -5.96
C LEU A 63 1.50 1.49 -6.97
N ARG A 64 0.36 1.01 -7.47
CA ARG A 64 -0.55 1.83 -8.27
C ARG A 64 -1.79 2.14 -7.46
N PHE A 65 -1.80 3.30 -6.82
CA PHE A 65 -3.03 3.85 -6.28
C PHE A 65 -3.83 4.41 -7.46
N ARG A 66 -4.97 3.81 -7.78
CA ARG A 66 -5.93 4.50 -8.65
C ARG A 66 -6.24 5.82 -7.95
N GLY A 67 -5.94 6.94 -8.62
CA GLY A 67 -6.20 8.27 -8.07
C GLY A 67 -7.66 8.41 -7.60
N PRO A 68 -7.97 9.39 -6.75
CA PRO A 68 -9.34 9.63 -6.31
C PRO A 68 -10.25 9.67 -7.54
N ALA A 69 -11.37 8.95 -7.47
CA ALA A 69 -12.36 8.97 -8.53
C ALA A 69 -12.70 10.44 -8.81
N THR A 70 -12.33 10.93 -10.00
CA THR A 70 -12.83 12.21 -10.45
C THR A 70 -14.33 12.02 -10.55
N SER A 71 -15.09 12.70 -9.69
CA SER A 71 -16.51 12.88 -9.93
C SER A 71 -16.61 13.63 -11.25
N ASP A 72 -16.78 12.89 -12.35
CA ASP A 72 -17.16 13.45 -13.64
C ASP A 72 -18.49 14.16 -13.39
N GLY A 73 -18.42 15.48 -13.27
CA GLY A 73 -19.53 16.35 -12.94
C GLY A 73 -20.50 16.48 -14.10
N ARG A 74 -20.88 15.37 -14.75
CA ARG A 74 -21.93 15.34 -15.75
C ARG A 74 -23.26 15.50 -15.02
N ARG A 75 -23.64 16.75 -14.78
CA ARG A 75 -25.03 17.12 -14.51
C ARG A 75 -25.83 16.76 -15.77
N PRO A 76 -26.80 15.83 -15.71
CA PRO A 76 -27.84 15.79 -16.72
C PRO A 76 -28.73 17.02 -16.46
N THR A 77 -28.39 18.13 -17.10
CA THR A 77 -29.39 19.17 -17.36
C THR A 77 -30.25 18.66 -18.50
N ASP A 78 -31.56 18.91 -18.38
CA ASP A 78 -32.60 18.70 -19.39
C ASP A 78 -33.24 17.31 -19.42
N LEU A 79 -34.14 17.08 -18.46
CA LEU A 79 -35.35 16.28 -18.68
C LEU A 79 -36.54 17.01 -18.03
N LEU A 80 -36.95 18.09 -18.68
CA LEU A 80 -38.27 18.73 -18.56
C LEU A 80 -38.71 19.14 -19.98
N GLU A 81 -39.37 18.22 -20.67
CA GLU A 81 -40.55 18.48 -21.50
C GLU A 81 -41.48 17.28 -21.39
#